data_AF-A0A011NVS9-F1
#
_entry.id   AF-A0A011NVS9-F1
#
_cell.length_a   1.000
_cell.length_b   1.000
_cell.length_c   1.000
_cell.angle_alpha   90.00
_cell.angle_beta   90.00
_cell.angle_gamma   90.00
#
_symmetry.space_group_name_H-M   'P 1'
#
loop_
_entity.id
_entity.type
_entity.pdbx_description
1 polymer ?
#
loop_
_entity_poly.entity_id
_entity_poly.type
_entity_poly.pdbx_seq_one_letter_code
_entity_poly.pdbx_strand_id
1 'polypeptide(L)'
;MEDASAIKQKMFHFFMAVARRCGAEILDGKAVTLADRLLYALGNFFVFGPLKNVLGLSRVRVAYTAGAAIGPDLFRFYRSIGINLKQLYGQTETCAYVCLQPDGEIKFDSVGKPAPGVEVKIADNGEILVKGPMLLREYYKRPDATAEAINADGYFMTGDAGLFDDDGHLKIIDRAKDVGRLVNGAMFAPNFIENKLKFFPFVKEAVAFGDGREMVCAFINIDIGAVGNWAERRGIAYSGYTDLAAKAEVYGLIQESIEQVNSELLGEGVLADSQIHRFLILHKELDPDDDELTRTRKVRRGFVAEKYAVLIDALYSGRDSQFIETAVKFEDGRQGKVAADLAIRNLKVFGTAGREAS
;
A
#
# COMPACT_ATOMS: atom_id res chain seq x y z
N MET A 1 15.13 -18.79 2.82
CA MET A 1 15.03 -19.87 1.81
C MET A 1 16.23 -19.88 0.89
N GLU A 2 16.76 -18.71 0.51
CA GLU A 2 17.92 -18.60 -0.40
C GLU A 2 19.25 -19.14 0.18
N ASP A 3 19.33 -19.44 1.48
CA ASP A 3 20.47 -20.15 2.09
C ASP A 3 20.27 -21.67 2.16
N ALA A 4 19.13 -22.19 1.70
CA ALA A 4 18.85 -23.63 1.70
C ALA A 4 19.61 -24.33 0.56
N SER A 5 19.76 -25.66 0.66
CA SER A 5 20.34 -26.43 -0.45
C SER A 5 19.54 -26.27 -1.74
N ALA A 6 20.21 -26.34 -2.90
CA ALA A 6 19.59 -26.13 -4.22
C ALA A 6 18.35 -27.00 -4.45
N ILE A 7 18.33 -28.23 -3.92
CA ILE A 7 17.18 -29.13 -3.99
C ILE A 7 15.98 -28.55 -3.23
N LYS A 8 16.19 -28.10 -1.99
CA LYS A 8 15.13 -27.49 -1.17
C LYS A 8 14.62 -26.21 -1.81
N GLN A 9 15.51 -25.37 -2.34
CA GLN A 9 15.14 -24.15 -3.06
C GLN A 9 14.27 -24.46 -4.27
N LYS A 10 14.70 -25.36 -5.14
CA LYS A 10 13.92 -25.76 -6.33
C LYS A 10 12.55 -26.32 -5.95
N MET A 11 12.49 -27.18 -4.93
CA MET A 11 11.23 -27.73 -4.43
C MET A 11 10.29 -26.62 -3.90
N PHE A 12 10.81 -25.70 -3.09
CA PHE A 12 10.04 -24.57 -2.59
C PHE A 12 9.51 -23.69 -3.72
N HIS A 13 10.37 -23.27 -4.65
CA HIS A 13 9.94 -22.41 -5.76
C HIS A 13 8.91 -23.08 -6.65
N PHE A 14 9.10 -24.38 -6.95
CA PHE A 14 8.14 -25.16 -7.72
C PHE A 14 6.77 -25.22 -7.04
N PHE A 15 6.70 -25.65 -5.78
CA PHE A 15 5.43 -25.76 -5.09
C PHE A 15 4.80 -24.39 -4.77
N MET A 16 5.59 -23.36 -4.47
CA MET A 16 5.06 -22.00 -4.33
C MET A 16 4.49 -21.45 -5.64
N ALA A 17 5.03 -21.86 -6.80
CA ALA A 17 4.42 -21.53 -8.09
C ALA A 17 3.07 -22.25 -8.28
N VAL A 18 2.97 -23.53 -7.90
CA VAL A 18 1.69 -24.27 -7.88
C VAL A 18 0.68 -23.61 -6.95
N ALA A 19 1.09 -23.24 -5.73
CA ALA A 19 0.27 -22.55 -4.75
C ALA A 19 -0.30 -21.23 -5.30
N ARG A 20 0.56 -20.39 -5.91
CA ARG A 20 0.14 -19.11 -6.52
C ARG A 20 -0.80 -19.28 -7.70
N ARG A 21 -0.70 -20.40 -8.42
CA ARG A 21 -1.54 -20.73 -9.57
C ARG A 21 -2.94 -21.16 -9.15
N CYS A 22 -3.07 -22.11 -8.22
CA CYS A 22 -4.35 -22.78 -7.96
C CYS A 22 -4.79 -22.77 -6.48
N GLY A 23 -3.93 -22.35 -5.54
CA GLY A 23 -4.22 -22.47 -4.11
C GLY A 23 -5.42 -21.64 -3.64
N ALA A 24 -5.53 -20.40 -4.12
CA ALA A 24 -6.68 -19.55 -3.83
C ALA A 24 -7.98 -20.08 -4.48
N GLU A 25 -7.89 -20.58 -5.72
CA GLU A 25 -9.03 -21.17 -6.43
C GLU A 25 -9.58 -22.42 -5.72
N ILE A 26 -8.69 -23.29 -5.27
CA ILE A 26 -9.06 -24.47 -4.45
C ILE A 26 -9.78 -24.03 -3.17
N LEU A 27 -9.28 -22.98 -2.52
CA LEU A 27 -9.85 -22.46 -1.28
C LEU A 27 -11.24 -21.84 -1.48
N ASP A 28 -11.45 -21.21 -2.63
CA ASP A 28 -12.72 -20.61 -3.05
C ASP A 28 -13.69 -21.63 -3.69
N GLY A 29 -13.34 -22.92 -3.69
CA GLY A 29 -14.18 -23.98 -4.24
C GLY A 29 -14.28 -23.98 -5.78
N LYS A 30 -13.41 -23.23 -6.47
CA LYS A 30 -13.39 -23.13 -7.93
C LYS A 30 -12.84 -24.41 -8.56
N ALA A 31 -13.23 -24.65 -9.81
CA ALA A 31 -12.75 -25.78 -10.59
C ALA A 31 -11.26 -25.59 -10.93
N VAL A 32 -10.45 -26.61 -10.66
CA VAL A 32 -9.02 -26.68 -10.99
C VAL A 32 -8.71 -28.04 -11.60
N THR A 33 -7.63 -28.13 -12.37
CA THR A 33 -7.26 -29.41 -13.01
C THR A 33 -6.94 -30.49 -11.98
N LEU A 34 -7.14 -31.77 -12.33
CA LEU A 34 -6.79 -32.89 -11.45
C LEU A 34 -5.28 -32.90 -11.14
N ALA A 35 -4.45 -32.56 -12.12
CA ALA A 35 -3.01 -32.44 -11.95
C ALA A 35 -2.65 -31.36 -10.92
N ASP A 36 -3.28 -30.19 -10.99
CA ASP A 36 -3.06 -29.11 -10.00
C ASP A 36 -3.49 -29.53 -8.61
N ARG A 37 -4.63 -30.22 -8.45
CA ARG A 37 -5.06 -30.73 -7.13
C ARG A 37 -4.06 -31.69 -6.53
N LEU A 38 -3.51 -32.61 -7.33
CA LEU A 38 -2.51 -33.57 -6.87
C LEU A 38 -1.20 -32.86 -6.50
N LEU A 39 -0.70 -31.96 -7.35
CA LEU A 39 0.51 -31.18 -7.08
C LEU A 39 0.34 -30.28 -5.85
N TYR A 40 -0.84 -29.69 -5.66
CA TYR A 40 -1.15 -28.88 -4.49
C TYR A 40 -1.18 -29.72 -3.21
N ALA A 41 -1.75 -30.92 -3.25
CA ALA A 41 -1.73 -31.85 -2.12
C ALA A 41 -0.30 -32.26 -1.72
N LEU A 42 0.56 -32.57 -2.70
CA LEU A 42 1.98 -32.83 -2.48
C LEU A 42 2.68 -31.60 -1.90
N GLY A 43 2.43 -30.41 -2.45
CA GLY A 43 2.96 -29.15 -1.95
C GLY A 43 2.51 -28.86 -0.51
N ASN A 44 1.28 -29.20 -0.14
CA ASN A 44 0.78 -29.07 1.22
C ASN A 44 1.52 -30.01 2.18
N PHE A 45 1.89 -31.22 1.74
CA PHE A 45 2.68 -32.14 2.58
C PHE A 45 4.14 -31.67 2.75
N PHE A 46 4.81 -31.27 1.67
CA PHE A 46 6.24 -30.97 1.70
C PHE A 46 6.59 -29.52 2.07
N VAL A 47 5.71 -28.56 1.79
CA VAL A 47 6.01 -27.13 1.89
C VAL A 47 4.96 -26.39 2.70
N PHE A 48 3.71 -26.33 2.24
CA PHE A 48 2.73 -25.40 2.81
C PHE A 48 2.26 -25.82 4.21
N GLY A 49 2.10 -27.11 4.47
CA GLY A 49 1.73 -27.66 5.77
C GLY A 49 2.79 -27.38 6.84
N PRO A 50 4.06 -27.77 6.63
CA PRO A 50 5.15 -27.41 7.53
C PRO A 50 5.29 -25.89 7.72
N LEU A 51 5.15 -25.10 6.65
CA LEU A 51 5.20 -23.64 6.72
C LEU A 51 4.07 -23.07 7.60
N LYS A 52 2.82 -23.50 7.39
CA LYS A 52 1.68 -23.15 8.25
C LYS A 52 1.93 -23.55 9.70
N ASN A 53 2.59 -24.69 9.94
CA ASN A 53 2.89 -25.17 11.28
C ASN A 53 3.90 -24.29 12.00
N VAL A 54 4.98 -23.89 11.32
CA VAL A 54 5.97 -22.96 11.87
C VAL A 54 5.33 -21.60 12.18
N LEU A 55 4.38 -21.15 11.36
CA LEU A 55 3.63 -19.92 11.58
C LEU A 55 2.52 -20.06 12.65
N GLY A 56 2.26 -21.25 13.18
CA GLY A 56 1.17 -21.51 14.13
C GLY A 56 -0.24 -21.49 13.51
N LEU A 57 -0.35 -21.55 12.18
CA LEU A 57 -1.59 -21.40 11.43
C LEU A 57 -2.22 -22.73 10.96
N SER A 58 -1.68 -23.88 11.37
CA SER A 58 -2.11 -25.21 10.90
C SER A 58 -3.60 -25.53 11.08
N ARG A 59 -4.25 -24.91 12.09
CA ARG A 59 -5.66 -25.18 12.43
C ARG A 59 -6.59 -24.01 12.16
N VAL A 60 -6.09 -22.95 11.52
CA VAL A 60 -6.89 -21.77 11.17
C VAL A 60 -7.92 -22.16 10.12
N ARG A 61 -9.19 -21.88 10.41
CA ARG A 61 -10.31 -22.10 9.49
C ARG A 61 -10.70 -20.84 8.73
N VAL A 62 -10.64 -19.70 9.41
CA VAL A 62 -10.91 -18.37 8.87
C VAL A 62 -9.95 -17.42 9.56
N ALA A 63 -9.34 -16.52 8.79
CA ALA A 63 -8.53 -15.42 9.28
C ALA A 63 -9.08 -14.12 8.70
N TYR A 64 -9.17 -13.09 9.54
CA TYR A 64 -9.52 -11.75 9.10
C TYR A 64 -8.34 -10.81 9.33
N THR A 65 -8.16 -9.88 8.41
CA THR A 65 -7.29 -8.71 8.58
C THR A 65 -8.13 -7.45 8.43
N ALA A 66 -7.78 -6.43 9.21
CA ALA A 66 -8.52 -5.18 9.36
C ALA A 66 -7.60 -4.09 9.92
N GLY A 67 -8.12 -2.86 10.01
CA GLY A 67 -7.43 -1.71 10.60
C GLY A 67 -6.48 -0.99 9.66
N ALA A 68 -5.70 -1.72 8.86
CA ALA A 68 -4.88 -1.17 7.79
C ALA A 68 -4.91 -2.08 6.56
N ALA A 69 -4.70 -1.50 5.38
CA ALA A 69 -4.60 -2.26 4.15
C ALA A 69 -3.39 -3.20 4.20
N ILE A 70 -3.59 -4.45 3.82
CA ILE A 70 -2.51 -5.43 3.62
C ILE A 70 -2.12 -5.48 2.15
N GLY A 71 -0.83 -5.72 1.88
CA GLY A 71 -0.34 -5.85 0.51
C GLY A 71 -1.02 -6.99 -0.25
N PRO A 72 -1.48 -6.76 -1.49
CA PRO A 72 -2.09 -7.80 -2.32
C PRO A 72 -1.23 -9.06 -2.43
N ASP A 73 0.10 -8.91 -2.52
CA ASP A 73 1.03 -10.04 -2.59
C ASP A 73 1.11 -10.83 -1.28
N LEU A 74 1.11 -10.15 -0.13
CA LEU A 74 1.10 -10.82 1.18
C LEU A 74 -0.24 -11.53 1.40
N PHE A 75 -1.34 -10.88 1.04
CA PHE A 75 -2.67 -11.47 1.08
C PHE A 75 -2.77 -12.71 0.18
N ARG A 76 -2.30 -12.59 -1.07
CA ARG A 76 -2.21 -13.69 -2.03
C ARG A 76 -1.32 -14.81 -1.53
N PHE A 77 -0.18 -14.51 -0.90
CA PHE A 77 0.71 -15.52 -0.32
C PHE A 77 -0.01 -16.38 0.72
N TYR A 78 -0.64 -15.77 1.73
CA TYR A 78 -1.34 -16.52 2.78
C TYR A 78 -2.48 -17.37 2.21
N ARG A 79 -3.25 -16.82 1.27
CA ARG A 79 -4.30 -17.57 0.58
C ARG A 79 -3.75 -18.71 -0.27
N SER A 80 -2.63 -18.50 -0.96
CA SER A 80 -2.00 -19.51 -1.81
C SER A 80 -1.55 -20.75 -1.04
N ILE A 81 -1.18 -20.61 0.25
CA ILE A 81 -0.81 -21.74 1.11
C ILE A 81 -2.03 -22.35 1.86
N GLY A 82 -3.24 -21.90 1.53
CA GLY A 82 -4.50 -22.43 2.04
C GLY A 82 -4.95 -21.83 3.37
N ILE A 83 -4.53 -20.62 3.71
CA ILE A 83 -5.15 -19.86 4.81
C ILE A 83 -6.36 -19.11 4.23
N ASN A 84 -7.55 -19.33 4.79
CA ASN A 84 -8.77 -18.58 4.43
C ASN A 84 -8.71 -17.16 5.01
N LEU A 85 -7.76 -16.37 4.50
CA LEU A 85 -7.57 -14.98 4.84
C LEU A 85 -8.57 -14.13 4.06
N LYS A 86 -9.25 -13.25 4.77
CA LYS A 86 -10.25 -12.31 4.27
C LYS A 86 -9.98 -10.93 4.82
N GLN A 87 -10.42 -9.90 4.11
CA GLN A 87 -10.43 -8.54 4.65
C GLN A 87 -11.83 -8.20 5.17
N LEU A 88 -11.85 -7.33 6.17
CA LEU A 88 -13.05 -6.62 6.58
C LEU A 88 -12.69 -5.15 6.82
N TYR A 89 -13.68 -4.29 6.68
CA TYR A 89 -13.56 -2.86 6.96
C TYR A 89 -14.57 -2.47 8.04
N GLY A 90 -14.14 -1.62 8.96
CA GLY A 90 -14.97 -0.99 9.96
C GLY A 90 -14.15 -0.08 10.85
N GLN A 91 -14.87 0.64 11.71
CA GLN A 91 -14.32 1.59 12.66
C GLN A 91 -14.93 1.35 14.04
N THR A 92 -14.42 2.02 15.08
CA THR A 92 -15.00 1.96 16.43
C THR A 92 -16.45 2.38 16.41
N GLU A 93 -16.73 3.44 15.64
CA GLU A 93 -18.04 4.03 15.39
C GLU A 93 -19.05 3.12 14.71
N THR A 94 -18.60 2.01 14.11
CA THR A 94 -19.44 1.07 13.38
C THR A 94 -19.46 -0.32 14.02
N CYS A 95 -19.03 -0.43 15.29
CA CYS A 95 -18.95 -1.70 16.02
C CYS A 95 -18.26 -2.83 15.22
N ALA A 96 -16.97 -2.61 14.92
CA ALA A 96 -16.04 -3.55 14.30
C ALA A 96 -16.10 -3.71 12.77
N TYR A 97 -17.26 -3.93 12.14
CA TYR A 97 -17.32 -4.15 10.69
C TYR A 97 -18.56 -3.57 10.00
N VAL A 98 -18.30 -3.04 8.80
CA VAL A 98 -19.23 -2.47 7.82
C VAL A 98 -19.24 -3.34 6.57
N CYS A 99 -18.06 -3.74 6.09
CA CYS A 99 -17.89 -4.61 4.93
C CYS A 99 -17.08 -5.85 5.28
N LEU A 100 -17.40 -6.96 4.63
CA LEU A 100 -16.70 -8.23 4.77
C LEU A 100 -16.67 -8.98 3.44
N GLN A 101 -15.57 -9.69 3.17
CA GLN A 101 -15.48 -10.48 1.94
C GLN A 101 -16.26 -11.81 2.06
N PRO A 102 -17.25 -12.06 1.19
CA PRO A 102 -18.00 -13.32 1.17
C PRO A 102 -17.09 -14.52 0.80
N ASP A 103 -17.48 -15.74 1.18
CA ASP A 103 -16.78 -16.94 0.69
C ASP A 103 -16.91 -17.04 -0.84
N GLY A 104 -15.83 -17.44 -1.53
CA GLY A 104 -15.82 -17.62 -2.99
C GLY A 104 -15.65 -16.32 -3.81
N GLU A 105 -15.87 -15.16 -3.19
CA GLU A 105 -15.84 -13.83 -3.83
C GLU A 105 -14.64 -12.99 -3.34
N ILE A 106 -13.48 -13.61 -3.15
CA ILE A 106 -12.34 -12.92 -2.56
C ILE A 106 -11.60 -12.05 -3.58
N LYS A 107 -11.49 -10.75 -3.30
CA LYS A 107 -10.72 -9.76 -4.06
C LYS A 107 -9.58 -9.19 -3.22
N PHE A 108 -8.37 -9.14 -3.78
CA PHE A 108 -7.15 -8.79 -3.02
C PHE A 108 -7.04 -7.29 -2.70
N ASP A 109 -7.77 -6.47 -3.43
CA ASP A 109 -7.78 -5.01 -3.40
C ASP A 109 -9.08 -4.43 -2.81
N SER A 110 -9.99 -5.27 -2.30
CA SER A 110 -11.24 -4.81 -1.70
C SER A 110 -11.38 -5.27 -0.24
N VAL A 111 -12.22 -4.57 0.51
CA VAL A 111 -12.63 -4.93 1.87
C VAL A 111 -13.94 -5.72 1.91
N GLY A 112 -14.51 -6.04 0.75
CA GLY A 112 -15.71 -6.86 0.62
C GLY A 112 -16.97 -6.06 0.38
N LYS A 113 -18.11 -6.73 0.57
CA LYS A 113 -19.44 -6.17 0.37
C LYS A 113 -20.00 -5.65 1.69
N PRO A 114 -20.94 -4.68 1.67
CA PRO A 114 -21.67 -4.28 2.87
C PRO A 114 -22.25 -5.49 3.61
N ALA A 115 -22.09 -5.53 4.92
CA ALA A 115 -22.63 -6.60 5.74
C ALA A 115 -24.18 -6.54 5.75
N PRO A 116 -24.86 -7.65 6.07
CA PRO A 116 -26.32 -7.67 6.11
C PRO A 116 -26.91 -6.56 7.01
N GLY A 117 -27.83 -5.77 6.47
CA GLY A 117 -28.45 -4.64 7.18
C GLY A 117 -27.58 -3.39 7.29
N VAL A 118 -26.42 -3.35 6.62
CA VAL A 118 -25.60 -2.15 6.44
C VAL A 118 -25.90 -1.53 5.08
N GLU A 119 -26.22 -0.26 5.06
CA GLU A 119 -26.20 0.57 3.87
C GLU A 119 -24.88 1.32 3.78
N VAL A 120 -24.24 1.27 2.61
CA VAL A 120 -23.02 2.02 2.30
C VAL A 120 -23.24 2.82 1.04
N LYS A 121 -22.88 4.11 1.07
CA LYS A 121 -22.92 5.03 -0.08
C LYS A 121 -21.59 5.75 -0.21
N ILE A 122 -21.27 6.20 -1.42
CA ILE A 122 -20.15 7.10 -1.67
C ILE A 122 -20.72 8.49 -1.94
N ALA A 123 -20.30 9.48 -1.16
CA ALA A 123 -20.68 10.88 -1.36
C ALA A 123 -19.95 11.49 -2.57
N ASP A 124 -20.38 12.67 -3.03
CA ASP A 124 -19.81 13.34 -4.21
C ASP A 124 -18.30 13.67 -4.05
N ASN A 125 -17.85 13.85 -2.80
CA ASN A 125 -16.44 14.05 -2.46
C ASN A 125 -15.63 12.73 -2.38
N GLY A 126 -16.26 11.58 -2.62
CA GLY A 126 -15.66 10.25 -2.52
C GLY A 126 -15.73 9.62 -1.13
N GLU A 127 -16.30 10.30 -0.13
CA GLU A 127 -16.38 9.81 1.25
C GLU A 127 -17.40 8.67 1.39
N ILE A 128 -17.03 7.66 2.18
CA ILE A 128 -17.87 6.51 2.51
C ILE A 128 -18.85 6.94 3.61
N LEU A 129 -20.14 6.80 3.31
CA LEU A 129 -21.26 7.03 4.22
C LEU A 129 -21.86 5.69 4.63
N VAL A 130 -22.07 5.49 5.93
CA VAL A 130 -22.57 4.22 6.48
C VAL A 130 -23.84 4.43 7.28
N LYS A 131 -24.82 3.56 7.11
CA LYS A 131 -26.04 3.52 7.94
C LYS A 131 -26.38 2.09 8.30
N GLY A 132 -26.72 1.85 9.57
CA GLY A 132 -27.10 0.52 10.03
C GLY A 132 -27.18 0.41 11.55
N PRO A 133 -27.59 -0.76 12.08
CA PRO A 133 -27.82 -0.97 13.51
C PRO A 133 -26.54 -0.96 14.37
N MET A 134 -25.36 -1.03 13.74
CA MET A 134 -24.05 -1.07 14.41
C MET A 134 -23.46 0.30 14.71
N LEU A 135 -24.09 1.37 14.20
CA LEU A 135 -23.56 2.72 14.38
C LEU A 135 -23.52 3.13 15.84
N LEU A 136 -22.52 3.97 16.16
CA LEU A 136 -22.45 4.66 17.44
C LEU A 136 -23.77 5.39 17.73
N ARG A 137 -24.10 5.49 19.01
CA ARG A 137 -25.20 6.33 19.47
C ARG A 137 -24.78 7.79 19.57
N GLU A 138 -23.66 8.04 20.23
CA GLU A 138 -23.11 9.38 20.47
C GLU A 138 -21.65 9.30 20.92
N TYR A 139 -20.92 10.39 20.77
CA TYR A 139 -19.67 10.61 21.46
C TYR A 139 -19.93 11.14 22.86
N TYR A 140 -19.37 10.48 23.88
CA TYR A 140 -19.60 10.83 25.27
C TYR A 140 -19.23 12.28 25.59
N LYS A 141 -20.20 13.05 26.10
CA LYS A 141 -20.07 14.48 26.43
C LYS A 141 -19.66 15.38 25.24
N ARG A 142 -19.92 14.94 24.00
CA ARG A 142 -19.60 15.67 22.76
C ARG A 142 -20.80 15.69 21.81
N PRO A 143 -21.88 16.43 22.15
CA PRO A 143 -23.05 16.54 21.28
C PRO A 143 -22.74 17.24 19.95
N ASP A 144 -21.78 18.16 19.96
CA ASP A 144 -21.23 18.84 18.78
C ASP A 144 -20.63 17.82 17.78
N ALA A 145 -19.68 17.00 18.24
CA ALA A 145 -19.04 15.99 17.38
C ALA A 145 -20.03 14.91 16.92
N THR A 146 -21.04 14.60 17.74
CA THR A 146 -22.09 13.63 17.36
C THR A 146 -22.94 14.15 16.21
N ALA A 147 -23.33 15.43 16.27
CA ALA A 147 -24.10 16.08 15.20
C ALA A 147 -23.28 16.29 13.92
N GLU A 148 -21.96 16.48 14.03
CA GLU A 148 -21.06 16.57 12.88
C GLU A 148 -20.83 15.21 12.20
N ALA A 149 -20.84 14.12 12.96
CA ALA A 149 -20.51 12.79 12.45
C ALA A 149 -21.67 12.06 11.77
N ILE A 150 -22.93 12.41 12.07
CA ILE A 150 -24.12 11.80 11.47
C ILE A 150 -24.91 12.88 10.74
N ASN A 151 -25.09 12.71 9.43
CA ASN A 151 -25.84 13.67 8.62
C ASN A 151 -27.36 13.58 8.85
N ALA A 152 -28.10 14.51 8.23
CA ALA A 152 -29.55 14.62 8.38
C ALA A 152 -30.33 13.35 7.94
N ASP A 153 -29.76 12.55 7.04
CA ASP A 153 -30.35 11.30 6.54
C ASP A 153 -30.01 10.08 7.43
N GLY A 154 -29.26 10.30 8.51
CA GLY A 154 -28.85 9.28 9.47
C GLY A 154 -27.67 8.43 8.99
N TYR A 155 -26.88 8.92 8.04
CA TYR A 155 -25.62 8.28 7.66
C TYR A 155 -24.47 8.85 8.49
N PHE A 156 -23.65 7.95 9.01
CA PHE A 156 -22.37 8.26 9.62
C PHE A 156 -21.33 8.56 8.53
N MET A 157 -20.65 9.69 8.67
CA MET A 157 -19.55 10.16 7.82
C MET A 157 -18.24 9.54 8.32
N THR A 158 -17.72 8.54 7.62
CA THR A 158 -16.58 7.73 8.10
C THR A 158 -15.24 8.48 8.09
N GLY A 159 -15.16 9.57 7.32
CA GLY A 159 -13.91 10.25 7.00
C GLY A 159 -12.95 9.43 6.15
N ASP A 160 -13.37 8.28 5.61
CA ASP A 160 -12.63 7.45 4.66
C ASP A 160 -13.21 7.64 3.26
N ALA A 161 -12.37 7.70 2.24
CA ALA A 161 -12.74 7.70 0.84
C ALA A 161 -12.71 6.28 0.27
N GLY A 162 -13.66 5.96 -0.60
CA GLY A 162 -13.79 4.64 -1.18
C GLY A 162 -14.47 4.64 -2.53
N LEU A 163 -14.41 3.50 -3.20
CA LEU A 163 -15.14 3.25 -4.44
C LEU A 163 -15.68 1.82 -4.45
N PHE A 164 -16.83 1.63 -5.09
CA PHE A 164 -17.33 0.31 -5.41
C PHE A 164 -16.78 -0.15 -6.76
N ASP A 165 -16.45 -1.43 -6.85
CA ASP A 165 -16.28 -2.07 -8.15
C ASP A 165 -17.61 -2.62 -8.69
N ASP A 166 -17.57 -3.12 -9.93
CA ASP A 166 -18.74 -3.61 -10.67
C ASP A 166 -19.47 -4.77 -9.98
N ASP A 167 -18.79 -5.53 -9.10
CA ASP A 167 -19.40 -6.64 -8.35
C ASP A 167 -19.95 -6.18 -6.98
N GLY A 168 -19.89 -4.89 -6.68
CA GLY A 168 -20.37 -4.30 -5.43
C GLY A 168 -19.39 -4.45 -4.25
N HIS A 169 -18.11 -4.72 -4.52
CA HIS A 169 -17.09 -4.70 -3.47
C HIS A 169 -16.55 -3.30 -3.23
N LEU A 170 -16.44 -2.92 -1.96
CA LEU A 170 -15.85 -1.66 -1.54
C LEU A 170 -14.32 -1.76 -1.55
N LYS A 171 -13.64 -0.82 -2.18
CA LYS A 171 -12.21 -0.55 -2.02
C LYS A 171 -12.02 0.70 -1.19
N ILE A 172 -11.12 0.64 -0.21
CA ILE A 172 -10.73 1.81 0.59
C ILE A 172 -9.57 2.49 -0.11
N ILE A 173 -9.72 3.79 -0.35
CA ILE A 173 -8.74 4.59 -1.07
C ILE A 173 -7.82 5.31 -0.07
N ASP A 174 -8.38 6.22 0.72
CA ASP A 174 -7.62 7.06 1.65
C ASP A 174 -8.53 7.65 2.73
N ARG A 175 -8.02 8.52 3.61
CA ARG A 175 -8.84 9.45 4.39
C ARG A 175 -9.41 10.51 3.46
N ALA A 176 -10.72 10.78 3.56
CA ALA A 176 -11.40 11.73 2.69
C ALA A 176 -10.75 13.13 2.68
N LYS A 177 -10.25 13.58 3.84
CA LYS A 177 -9.53 14.86 3.96
C LYS A 177 -8.14 14.90 3.33
N ASP A 178 -7.53 13.74 3.11
CA ASP A 178 -6.18 13.60 2.54
C ASP A 178 -6.25 13.40 1.01
N VAL A 179 -7.45 13.17 0.44
CA VAL A 179 -7.70 13.09 -1.00
C VAL A 179 -7.68 14.50 -1.59
N GLY A 180 -6.78 14.72 -2.54
CA GLY A 180 -6.65 15.95 -3.32
C GLY A 180 -7.06 15.77 -4.77
N ARG A 181 -6.75 16.78 -5.60
CA ARG A 181 -6.93 16.72 -7.05
C ARG A 181 -5.73 17.27 -7.79
N LEU A 182 -5.38 16.63 -8.90
CA LEU A 182 -4.46 17.20 -9.87
C LEU A 182 -5.11 18.43 -10.55
N VAL A 183 -4.30 19.26 -11.19
CA VAL A 183 -4.78 20.46 -11.94
C VAL A 183 -5.79 20.09 -13.05
N ASN A 184 -5.66 18.90 -13.64
CA ASN A 184 -6.60 18.40 -14.64
C ASN A 184 -7.91 17.84 -14.05
N GLY A 185 -8.10 17.91 -12.73
CA GLY A 185 -9.29 17.46 -12.02
C GLY A 185 -9.27 15.99 -11.59
N ALA A 186 -8.27 15.21 -12.04
CA ALA A 186 -8.09 13.82 -11.65
C ALA A 186 -7.92 13.69 -10.13
N MET A 187 -8.46 12.60 -9.56
CA MET A 187 -8.33 12.34 -8.13
C MET A 187 -6.87 12.08 -7.77
N PHE A 188 -6.44 12.54 -6.60
CA PHE A 188 -5.11 12.24 -6.07
C PHE A 188 -5.24 11.71 -4.64
N ALA A 189 -4.94 10.43 -4.45
CA ALA A 189 -4.98 9.76 -3.15
C ALA A 189 -3.56 9.37 -2.71
N PRO A 190 -2.88 10.20 -1.91
CA PRO A 190 -1.47 10.00 -1.63
C PRO A 190 -1.19 8.73 -0.82
N ASN A 191 -1.96 8.42 0.23
CA ASN A 191 -1.70 7.21 1.03
C ASN A 191 -1.98 5.94 0.22
N PHE A 192 -2.91 5.97 -0.74
CA PHE A 192 -3.16 4.84 -1.64
C PHE A 192 -1.91 4.48 -2.45
N ILE A 193 -1.30 5.48 -3.08
CA ILE A 193 -0.08 5.34 -3.89
C ILE A 193 1.10 4.91 -3.00
N GLU A 194 1.28 5.56 -1.86
CA GLU A 194 2.37 5.27 -0.93
C GLU A 194 2.29 3.87 -0.33
N ASN A 195 1.09 3.40 0.03
CA ASN A 195 0.90 2.05 0.55
C ASN A 195 1.19 0.99 -0.51
N LYS A 196 0.79 1.22 -1.78
CA LYS A 196 1.17 0.34 -2.89
C LYS A 196 2.68 0.24 -3.03
N LEU A 197 3.40 1.36 -2.95
CA LEU A 197 4.86 1.37 -2.98
C LEU A 197 5.49 0.64 -1.77
N LYS A 198 4.93 0.82 -0.57
CA LYS A 198 5.42 0.17 0.66
C LYS A 198 5.19 -1.35 0.70
N PHE A 199 4.42 -1.91 -0.23
CA PHE A 199 4.34 -3.38 -0.37
C PHE A 199 5.59 -3.98 -1.01
N PHE A 200 6.41 -3.17 -1.68
CA PHE A 200 7.71 -3.59 -2.18
C PHE A 200 8.72 -3.62 -1.02
N PRO A 201 9.45 -4.74 -0.81
CA PRO A 201 10.36 -4.88 0.33
C PRO A 201 11.52 -3.88 0.30
N PHE A 202 11.78 -3.25 -0.84
CA PHE A 202 12.84 -2.26 -1.03
C PHE A 202 12.43 -0.85 -0.60
N VAL A 203 11.14 -0.59 -0.39
CA VAL A 203 10.59 0.71 -0.02
C VAL A 203 10.20 0.69 1.45
N LYS A 204 10.87 1.51 2.26
CA LYS A 204 10.55 1.68 3.68
C LYS A 204 9.47 2.71 3.91
N GLU A 205 9.55 3.82 3.20
CA GLU A 205 8.56 4.89 3.23
C GLU A 205 8.46 5.57 1.85
N ALA A 206 7.29 6.09 1.53
CA ALA A 206 7.06 6.90 0.34
C ALA A 206 6.24 8.13 0.70
N VAL A 207 6.50 9.25 0.03
CA VAL A 207 5.68 10.46 0.15
C VAL A 207 5.31 10.94 -1.24
N ALA A 208 4.04 10.84 -1.59
CA ALA A 208 3.49 11.29 -2.86
C ALA A 208 3.02 12.74 -2.76
N PHE A 209 3.27 13.50 -3.83
CA PHE A 209 2.86 14.88 -4.03
C PHE A 209 2.10 14.98 -5.33
N GLY A 210 0.97 15.69 -5.34
CA GLY A 210 0.14 15.80 -6.54
C GLY A 210 -1.02 16.78 -6.38
N ASP A 211 -1.51 17.01 -5.15
CA ASP A 211 -2.61 17.95 -4.92
C ASP A 211 -2.28 19.36 -5.41
N GLY A 212 -3.13 19.90 -6.29
CA GLY A 212 -2.92 21.18 -6.96
C GLY A 212 -1.74 21.22 -7.93
N ARG A 213 -1.22 20.06 -8.37
CA ARG A 213 -0.07 19.95 -9.29
C ARG A 213 -0.45 19.31 -10.64
N GLU A 214 0.41 19.50 -11.63
CA GLU A 214 0.19 18.99 -13.00
C GLU A 214 0.38 17.47 -13.11
N MET A 215 1.14 16.87 -12.19
CA MET A 215 1.49 15.46 -12.19
C MET A 215 1.79 14.98 -10.77
N VAL A 216 1.75 13.66 -10.55
CA VAL A 216 2.20 13.07 -9.28
C VAL A 216 3.71 12.87 -9.30
N CYS A 217 4.37 13.29 -8.23
CA CYS A 217 5.78 13.02 -7.96
C CYS A 217 5.94 12.33 -6.61
N ALA A 218 7.03 11.60 -6.38
CA ALA A 218 7.24 10.87 -5.14
C ALA A 218 8.65 11.01 -4.55
N PHE A 219 8.73 11.08 -3.23
CA PHE A 219 9.93 10.75 -2.48
C PHE A 219 9.89 9.30 -2.06
N ILE A 220 11.05 8.64 -2.11
CA ILE A 220 11.22 7.26 -1.67
C ILE A 220 12.31 7.20 -0.59
N ASN A 221 12.04 6.52 0.51
CA ASN A 221 13.06 5.96 1.38
C ASN A 221 13.21 4.48 1.11
N ILE A 222 14.44 4.06 0.80
CA ILE A 222 14.77 2.64 0.72
C ILE A 222 14.78 1.98 2.10
N ASP A 223 14.47 0.69 2.15
CA ASP A 223 14.80 -0.15 3.30
C ASP A 223 16.27 -0.59 3.19
N ILE A 224 17.12 -0.06 4.07
CA ILE A 224 18.56 -0.32 4.02
C ILE A 224 18.91 -1.81 4.19
N GLY A 225 18.13 -2.55 4.96
CA GLY A 225 18.38 -3.98 5.18
C GLY A 225 18.06 -4.80 3.93
N ALA A 226 16.90 -4.56 3.33
CA ALA A 226 16.47 -5.26 2.12
C ALA A 226 17.31 -4.88 0.90
N VAL A 227 17.53 -3.58 0.68
CA VAL A 227 18.33 -3.08 -0.44
C VAL A 227 19.81 -3.40 -0.24
N GLY A 228 20.32 -3.34 0.99
CA GLY A 228 21.70 -3.73 1.32
C GLY A 228 21.97 -5.19 0.99
N ASN A 229 21.10 -6.11 1.44
CA ASN A 229 21.20 -7.53 1.10
C ASN A 229 21.11 -7.77 -0.42
N TRP A 230 20.19 -7.07 -1.09
CA TRP A 230 20.06 -7.12 -2.56
C TRP A 230 21.33 -6.64 -3.28
N ALA A 231 22.01 -5.62 -2.75
CA ALA A 231 23.24 -5.04 -3.28
C ALA A 231 24.44 -5.96 -3.05
N GLU A 232 24.62 -6.48 -1.83
CA GLU A 232 25.68 -7.43 -1.45
C GLU A 232 25.67 -8.67 -2.35
N ARG A 233 24.48 -9.25 -2.60
CA ARG A 233 24.33 -10.41 -3.49
C ARG A 233 24.73 -10.14 -4.94
N ARG A 234 24.77 -8.88 -5.36
CA ARG A 234 25.20 -8.45 -6.71
C ARG A 234 26.62 -7.90 -6.73
N GLY A 235 27.33 -7.96 -5.60
CA GLY A 235 28.68 -7.41 -5.48
C GLY A 235 28.71 -5.87 -5.53
N ILE A 236 27.61 -5.20 -5.20
CA ILE A 236 27.54 -3.74 -5.16
C ILE A 236 28.01 -3.27 -3.78
N ALA A 237 29.18 -2.64 -3.74
CA ALA A 237 29.73 -2.09 -2.51
C ALA A 237 29.08 -0.74 -2.16
N TYR A 238 28.80 -0.53 -0.87
CA TYR A 238 28.31 0.72 -0.32
C TYR A 238 28.84 0.97 1.09
N SER A 239 28.94 2.24 1.48
CA SER A 239 29.49 2.65 2.79
C SER A 239 28.43 2.98 3.85
N GLY A 240 27.18 3.21 3.44
CA GLY A 240 26.08 3.54 4.33
C GLY A 240 24.81 3.89 3.55
N TYR A 241 23.78 4.37 4.26
CA TYR A 241 22.47 4.68 3.66
C TYR A 241 22.58 5.64 2.47
N THR A 242 23.22 6.80 2.66
CA THR A 242 23.28 7.86 1.65
C THR A 242 23.98 7.38 0.37
N ASP A 243 25.07 6.62 0.51
CA ASP A 243 25.80 6.04 -0.63
C ASP A 243 24.97 4.98 -1.36
N LEU A 244 24.30 4.09 -0.62
CA LEU A 244 23.44 3.06 -1.20
C LEU A 244 22.23 3.67 -1.93
N ALA A 245 21.57 4.64 -1.31
CA ALA A 245 20.43 5.37 -1.86
C ALA A 245 20.79 6.14 -3.14
N ALA A 246 22.05 6.56 -3.30
CA ALA A 246 22.54 7.28 -4.47
C ALA A 246 22.95 6.37 -5.64
N LYS A 247 23.03 5.04 -5.46
CA LYS A 247 23.48 4.13 -6.53
C LYS A 247 22.49 4.08 -7.69
N ALA A 248 23.01 4.10 -8.92
CA ALA A 248 22.18 4.05 -10.12
C ALA A 248 21.37 2.74 -10.22
N GLU A 249 21.93 1.64 -9.71
CA GLU A 249 21.33 0.32 -9.61
C GLU A 249 20.14 0.30 -8.65
N VAL A 250 20.25 1.02 -7.51
CA VAL A 250 19.17 1.15 -6.53
C VAL A 250 18.04 2.01 -7.09
N TYR A 251 18.36 3.11 -7.78
CA TYR A 251 17.34 3.85 -8.51
C TYR A 251 16.65 3.00 -9.59
N GLY A 252 17.37 2.08 -10.26
CA GLY A 252 16.77 1.12 -11.20
C GLY A 252 15.77 0.19 -10.53
N LEU A 253 16.16 -0.39 -9.39
CA LEU A 253 15.31 -1.26 -8.57
C LEU A 253 14.02 -0.57 -8.11
N ILE A 254 14.13 0.67 -7.63
CA ILE A 254 12.99 1.47 -7.18
C ILE A 254 12.12 1.91 -8.37
N GLN A 255 12.74 2.26 -9.49
CA GLN A 255 12.02 2.58 -10.72
C GLN A 255 11.15 1.41 -11.19
N GLU A 256 11.67 0.19 -11.23
CA GLU A 256 10.88 -1.01 -11.57
C GLU A 256 9.68 -1.19 -10.63
N SER A 257 9.87 -0.93 -9.34
CA SER A 257 8.80 -1.00 -8.33
C SER A 257 7.71 0.05 -8.58
N ILE A 258 8.10 1.30 -8.90
CA ILE A 258 7.15 2.38 -9.20
C ILE A 258 6.42 2.14 -10.52
N GLU A 259 7.11 1.67 -11.55
CA GLU A 259 6.49 1.37 -12.86
C GLU A 259 5.45 0.26 -12.75
N GLN A 260 5.67 -0.73 -11.88
CA GLN A 260 4.65 -1.73 -11.57
C GLN A 260 3.42 -1.09 -10.89
N VAL A 261 3.61 -0.20 -9.92
CA VAL A 261 2.50 0.56 -9.29
C VAL A 261 1.75 1.41 -10.33
N ASN A 262 2.46 2.11 -11.22
CA ASN A 262 1.85 2.89 -12.30
C ASN A 262 1.01 2.01 -13.23
N SER A 263 1.51 0.83 -13.58
CA SER A 263 0.76 -0.14 -14.39
C SER A 263 -0.51 -0.64 -13.70
N GLU A 264 -0.49 -0.79 -12.37
CA GLU A 264 -1.69 -1.15 -11.61
C GLU A 264 -2.70 0.00 -11.54
N LEU A 265 -2.24 1.23 -11.34
CA LEU A 265 -3.08 2.42 -11.26
C LEU A 265 -3.92 2.64 -12.52
N LEU A 266 -3.44 2.25 -13.70
CA LEU A 266 -4.23 2.26 -14.93
C LEU A 266 -5.57 1.53 -14.79
N GLY A 267 -5.59 0.43 -14.05
CA GLY A 267 -6.80 -0.35 -13.79
C GLY A 267 -7.77 0.31 -12.80
N GLU A 268 -7.31 1.30 -12.02
CA GLU A 268 -8.03 1.86 -10.87
C GLU A 268 -8.89 3.07 -11.22
N GLY A 269 -9.71 2.98 -12.29
CA GLY A 269 -10.77 3.94 -12.60
C GLY A 269 -10.34 5.41 -12.49
N VAL A 270 -10.88 6.10 -11.47
CA VAL A 270 -10.67 7.53 -11.18
C VAL A 270 -9.25 7.91 -10.73
N LEU A 271 -8.38 6.92 -10.43
CA LEU A 271 -6.98 7.12 -10.02
C LEU A 271 -5.97 6.82 -11.15
N ALA A 272 -6.44 6.48 -12.36
CA ALA A 272 -5.54 6.12 -13.46
C ALA A 272 -4.63 7.26 -13.93
N ASP A 273 -5.07 8.50 -13.75
CA ASP A 273 -4.27 9.70 -14.06
C ASP A 273 -3.33 10.10 -12.91
N SER A 274 -3.36 9.41 -11.77
CA SER A 274 -2.50 9.66 -10.60
C SER A 274 -1.19 8.89 -10.64
N GLN A 275 -0.74 8.44 -11.82
CA GLN A 275 0.54 7.76 -12.00
C GLN A 275 1.70 8.66 -11.57
N ILE A 276 2.75 8.08 -11.01
CA ILE A 276 3.95 8.81 -10.60
C ILE A 276 4.79 9.10 -11.85
N HIS A 277 4.99 10.37 -12.16
CA HIS A 277 5.78 10.83 -13.30
C HIS A 277 7.25 10.99 -12.98
N ARG A 278 7.56 11.43 -11.76
CA ARG A 278 8.95 11.69 -11.34
C ARG A 278 9.17 11.27 -9.90
N PHE A 279 10.35 10.78 -9.59
CA PHE A 279 10.72 10.45 -8.23
C PHE A 279 12.19 10.72 -7.93
N LEU A 280 12.49 10.77 -6.64
CA LEU A 280 13.86 10.72 -6.12
C LEU A 280 13.93 9.82 -4.89
N ILE A 281 15.13 9.36 -4.57
CA ILE A 281 15.41 8.64 -3.32
C ILE A 281 16.02 9.63 -2.33
N LEU A 282 15.41 9.77 -1.16
CA LEU A 282 15.90 10.64 -0.10
C LEU A 282 17.25 10.14 0.41
N HIS A 283 18.14 11.08 0.74
CA HIS A 283 19.51 10.83 1.18
C HIS A 283 19.62 10.36 2.65
N LYS A 284 18.51 10.42 3.39
CA LYS A 284 18.32 9.86 4.73
C LYS A 284 16.91 9.30 4.88
N GLU A 285 16.70 8.41 5.84
CA GLU A 285 15.37 7.96 6.25
C GLU A 285 14.59 9.08 6.94
N LEU A 286 13.28 9.18 6.69
CA LEU A 286 12.39 10.04 7.47
C LEU A 286 12.33 9.55 8.91
N ASP A 287 12.44 10.48 9.87
CA ASP A 287 12.60 10.15 11.28
C ASP A 287 11.61 10.91 12.18
N PRO A 288 11.00 10.26 13.20
CA PRO A 288 10.15 10.94 14.17
C PRO A 288 10.87 12.04 14.98
N ASP A 289 12.15 11.87 15.30
CA ASP A 289 12.93 12.85 16.07
C ASP A 289 13.27 14.10 15.24
N ASP A 290 13.25 13.97 13.91
CA ASP A 290 13.35 15.06 12.94
C ASP A 290 12.01 15.72 12.61
N ASP A 291 10.94 15.38 13.34
CA ASP A 291 9.57 15.89 13.16
C ASP A 291 8.90 15.49 11.82
N GLU A 292 9.52 14.60 11.05
CA GLU A 292 9.04 14.17 9.73
C GLU A 292 7.95 13.10 9.83
N LEU A 293 8.03 12.28 10.87
CA LEU A 293 7.06 11.24 11.20
C LEU A 293 6.46 11.48 12.59
N THR A 294 5.29 10.93 12.86
CA THR A 294 4.81 10.75 14.24
C THR A 294 5.58 9.61 14.91
N ARG A 295 5.45 9.46 16.23
CA ARG A 295 6.00 8.29 16.96
C ARG A 295 5.39 6.96 16.49
N THR A 296 4.18 6.99 15.94
CA THR A 296 3.53 5.85 15.26
C THR A 296 3.95 5.69 13.79
N ARG A 297 4.99 6.43 13.36
CA ARG A 297 5.55 6.44 12.00
C ARG A 297 4.58 6.90 10.90
N LYS A 298 3.62 7.77 11.24
CA LYS A 298 2.78 8.44 10.23
C LYS A 298 3.48 9.68 9.69
N VAL A 299 3.52 9.84 8.36
CA VAL A 299 4.12 11.00 7.70
C VAL A 299 3.42 12.31 8.10
N ARG A 300 4.21 13.30 8.54
CA ARG A 300 3.75 14.68 8.79
C ARG A 300 3.92 15.52 7.53
N ARG A 301 3.02 15.31 6.57
CA ARG A 301 3.09 15.86 5.19
C ARG A 301 3.43 17.35 5.11
N GLY A 302 2.74 18.19 5.88
CA GLY A 302 3.00 19.64 5.86
C GLY A 302 4.44 19.99 6.27
N PHE A 303 4.97 19.31 7.29
CA PHE A 303 6.34 19.50 7.74
C PHE A 303 7.36 18.96 6.73
N VAL A 304 7.10 17.78 6.16
CA VAL A 304 7.92 17.22 5.07
C VAL A 304 7.93 18.16 3.85
N ALA A 305 6.79 18.72 3.49
CA ALA A 305 6.68 19.65 2.36
C ALA A 305 7.47 20.93 2.57
N GLU A 306 7.45 21.48 3.79
CA GLU A 306 8.23 22.66 4.17
C GLU A 306 9.74 22.36 4.20
N LYS A 307 10.15 21.31 4.91
CA LYS A 307 11.56 20.94 5.10
C LYS A 307 12.25 20.57 3.78
N TYR A 308 11.53 19.91 2.88
CA TYR A 308 12.06 19.43 1.61
C TYR A 308 11.55 20.25 0.41
N ALA A 309 11.09 21.49 0.63
CA ALA A 309 10.55 22.36 -0.43
C ALA A 309 11.48 22.45 -1.65
N VAL A 310 12.80 22.57 -1.43
CA VAL A 310 13.80 22.62 -2.50
C VAL A 310 13.80 21.38 -3.40
N LEU A 311 13.56 20.19 -2.83
CA LEU A 311 13.47 18.94 -3.58
C LEU A 311 12.13 18.83 -4.32
N ILE A 312 11.04 19.28 -3.70
CA ILE A 312 9.72 19.31 -4.32
C ILE A 312 9.73 20.26 -5.52
N ASP A 313 10.32 21.45 -5.38
CA ASP A 313 10.45 22.39 -6.48
C ASP A 313 11.31 21.82 -7.62
N ALA A 314 12.37 21.07 -7.31
CA ALA A 314 13.17 20.37 -8.31
C ALA A 314 12.38 19.27 -9.06
N LEU A 315 11.50 18.54 -8.36
CA LEU A 315 10.58 17.58 -8.97
C LEU A 315 9.60 18.24 -9.97
N TYR A 316 9.22 19.50 -9.79
CA TYR A 316 8.29 20.17 -10.71
C TYR A 316 8.96 21.12 -11.72
N SER A 317 10.22 21.50 -11.52
CA SER A 317 10.95 22.41 -12.42
C SER A 317 11.76 21.73 -13.54
N GLY A 318 11.60 20.41 -13.72
CA GLY A 318 12.28 19.66 -14.77
C GLY A 318 13.78 19.40 -14.54
N ARG A 319 14.29 19.60 -13.32
CA ARG A 319 15.70 19.32 -12.98
C ARG A 319 15.98 17.83 -12.89
N ASP A 320 17.15 17.38 -13.34
CA ASP A 320 17.58 15.97 -13.24
C ASP A 320 18.34 15.65 -11.95
N SER A 321 18.76 16.66 -11.20
CA SER A 321 19.31 16.48 -9.85
C SER A 321 19.09 17.70 -8.98
N GLN A 322 19.24 17.53 -7.66
CA GLN A 322 19.14 18.61 -6.69
C GLN A 322 20.00 18.33 -5.46
N PHE A 323 20.90 19.27 -5.16
CA PHE A 323 21.63 19.29 -3.90
C PHE A 323 20.72 19.69 -2.74
N ILE A 324 20.89 19.01 -1.60
CA ILE A 324 20.27 19.37 -0.34
C ILE A 324 21.24 19.12 0.81
N GLU A 325 21.14 19.97 1.84
CA GLU A 325 21.72 19.75 3.15
C GLU A 325 20.58 19.73 4.18
N THR A 326 20.44 18.62 4.90
CA THR A 326 19.36 18.42 5.87
C THR A 326 19.93 18.30 7.27
N ALA A 327 19.36 19.05 8.22
CA ALA A 327 19.66 18.87 9.63
C ALA A 327 19.02 17.57 10.14
N VAL A 328 19.80 16.80 10.89
CA VAL A 328 19.40 15.52 11.50
C VAL A 328 19.65 15.58 12.99
N LYS A 329 18.67 15.17 13.78
CA LYS A 329 18.80 14.91 15.22
C LYS A 329 19.06 13.42 15.42
N PHE A 330 20.14 13.10 16.13
CA PHE A 330 20.44 11.73 16.55
C PHE A 330 19.68 11.39 17.83
N GLU A 331 19.48 10.09 18.09
CA GLU A 331 18.77 9.60 19.29
C GLU A 331 19.39 10.08 20.61
N ASP A 332 20.70 10.39 20.61
CA ASP A 332 21.42 10.93 21.76
C ASP A 332 21.28 12.47 21.92
N GLY A 333 20.43 13.10 21.10
CA GLY A 333 20.15 14.53 21.12
C GLY A 333 21.17 15.39 20.36
N ARG A 334 22.23 14.81 19.80
CA ARG A 334 23.18 15.56 18.96
C ARG A 334 22.50 15.99 17.66
N GLN A 335 22.89 17.14 17.14
CA GLN A 335 22.48 17.62 15.84
C GLN A 335 23.65 17.49 14.85
N GLY A 336 23.36 16.96 13.66
CA GLY A 336 24.28 16.87 12.55
C GLY A 336 23.64 17.37 11.26
N LYS A 337 24.41 17.29 10.18
CA LYS A 337 23.96 17.61 8.82
C LYS A 337 24.30 16.45 7.90
N VAL A 338 23.37 16.08 7.06
CA VAL A 338 23.60 15.14 5.96
C VAL A 338 23.33 15.89 4.67
N ALA A 339 24.29 15.83 3.75
CA ALA A 339 24.19 16.49 2.46
C ALA A 339 24.38 15.47 1.34
N ALA A 340 23.65 15.68 0.24
CA ALA A 340 23.76 14.85 -0.96
C ALA A 340 23.26 15.60 -2.19
N ASP A 341 23.71 15.16 -3.36
CA ASP A 341 23.09 15.51 -4.64
C ASP A 341 22.17 14.35 -5.05
N LEU A 342 20.87 14.63 -5.13
CA LEU A 342 19.85 13.62 -5.36
C LEU A 342 19.47 13.63 -6.83
N ALA A 343 19.65 12.51 -7.51
CA ALA A 343 19.14 12.33 -8.87
C ALA A 343 17.60 12.32 -8.86
N ILE A 344 17.02 12.90 -9.90
CA ILE A 344 15.57 12.90 -10.15
C ILE A 344 15.35 12.10 -11.42
N ARG A 345 14.52 11.06 -11.33
CA ARG A 345 14.21 10.22 -12.48
C ARG A 345 12.82 10.48 -12.99
N ASN A 346 12.74 10.62 -14.32
CA ASN A 346 11.49 10.59 -15.06
C ASN A 346 11.06 9.12 -15.24
N LEU A 347 9.79 8.86 -15.07
CA LEU A 347 9.19 7.54 -15.19
C LEU A 347 8.36 7.45 -16.47
N LYS A 348 8.26 6.22 -16.98
CA LYS A 348 7.27 5.91 -17.98
C LYS A 348 5.88 5.95 -17.33
N VAL A 349 5.01 6.80 -17.88
CA VAL A 349 3.57 6.75 -17.61
C VAL A 349 2.87 6.09 -18.78
N PHE A 350 1.80 5.38 -18.48
CA PHE A 350 0.99 4.66 -19.44
C PHE A 350 -0.24 5.51 -19.79
N GLY A 351 -0.59 5.57 -21.07
CA GLY A 351 -1.67 6.43 -21.54
C GLY A 351 -3.04 6.02 -21.00
N THR A 352 -3.83 6.98 -20.54
CA THR A 352 -5.23 6.83 -20.12
C THR A 352 -6.24 7.11 -21.24
N ALA A 353 -5.76 7.40 -22.45
CA ALA A 353 -6.56 7.76 -23.62
C ALA A 353 -7.50 6.61 -24.02
N GLY A 354 -8.78 6.73 -23.66
CA GLY A 354 -9.84 5.79 -24.04
C GLY A 354 -11.05 5.73 -23.11
N ARG A 355 -11.02 6.34 -21.93
CA ARG A 355 -12.20 6.42 -21.04
C ARG A 355 -13.06 7.63 -21.41
N GLU A 356 -13.94 7.47 -22.39
CA GLU A 356 -15.13 8.32 -22.48
C GLU A 356 -15.94 8.14 -21.19
N ALA A 357 -16.40 9.26 -20.62
CA ALA A 357 -17.24 9.27 -19.43
C ALA A 357 -18.51 8.45 -19.69
N SER A 358 -18.62 7.29 -19.05
CA SER A 358 -19.82 6.47 -19.00
C SER A 358 -20.57 6.70 -17.70
#